data_AF-A0A7R9WF77-F1
#
_entry.id   AF-A0A7R9WF77-F1
#
_cell.length_a   1.000
_cell.length_b   1.000
_cell.length_c   1.000
_cell.angle_alpha   90.00
_cell.angle_beta   90.00
_cell.angle_gamma   90.00
#
_symmetry.space_group_name_H-M   'P 1'
#
loop_
_entity.id
_entity.type
_entity.pdbx_description
1 polymer ?
#
loop_
_entity_poly.entity_id
_entity_poly.type
_entity_poly.pdbx_seq_one_letter_code
_entity_poly.pdbx_strand_id
1 'polypeptide(L)'
;VFDILTLDDDVRNDLLRLPDEKMADVAIFCNNYPNVDVTFDVRDADDVTAGDPVQISVKLEREIDEDDMDEEDLERLGVVSAPLFPKEKREGWWIVIGDTKTNSLLSLKRV
;
A
#
# COMPACT_ATOMS: atom_id res chain seq x y z
N VAL A 1 -1.21 -3.31 -11.48
CA VAL A 1 -1.32 -1.85 -11.25
C VAL A 1 0.03 -1.20 -11.48
N PHE A 2 1.10 -1.65 -10.82
CA PHE A 2 2.47 -1.19 -11.09
C PHE A 2 2.85 -1.24 -12.57
N ASP A 3 2.49 -2.30 -13.30
CA ASP A 3 2.74 -2.39 -14.75
C ASP A 3 2.01 -1.33 -15.59
N ILE A 4 0.96 -0.67 -15.08
CA ILE A 4 0.27 0.43 -15.77
C ILE A 4 0.89 1.78 -15.40
N LEU A 5 1.38 1.90 -14.16
CA LEU A 5 2.07 3.09 -13.64
C LEU A 5 3.42 3.32 -14.33
N THR A 6 4.14 2.26 -14.69
CA THR A 6 5.49 2.33 -15.27
C THR A 6 5.52 2.43 -16.80
N LEU A 7 4.36 2.46 -17.45
CA LEU A 7 4.28 2.61 -18.91
C LEU A 7 4.38 4.07 -19.31
N ASP A 8 5.12 4.31 -20.39
CA ASP A 8 5.09 5.58 -21.10
C ASP A 8 3.66 5.92 -21.57
N ASP A 9 3.34 7.21 -21.58
CA ASP A 9 1.99 7.70 -21.86
C ASP A 9 1.44 7.23 -23.22
N ASP A 10 2.27 7.16 -24.26
CA ASP A 10 1.88 6.72 -25.60
C ASP A 10 1.51 5.23 -25.63
N VAL A 11 2.31 4.39 -24.96
CA VAL A 11 2.04 2.95 -24.80
C VAL A 11 0.78 2.73 -23.97
N ARG A 12 0.63 3.47 -22.87
CA ARG A 12 -0.54 3.39 -21.99
C ARG A 12 -1.82 3.75 -22.74
N ASN A 13 -1.78 4.83 -23.54
CA ASN A 13 -2.94 5.28 -24.31
C ASN A 13 -3.30 4.32 -25.45
N ASP A 14 -2.32 3.77 -26.18
CA ASP A 14 -2.59 2.76 -27.22
C ASP A 14 -3.09 1.43 -26.63
N LEU A 15 -2.64 1.06 -25.43
CA LEU A 15 -3.08 -0.17 -24.77
C LEU A 15 -4.51 -0.04 -24.22
N LEU A 16 -4.80 1.05 -23.50
CA LEU A 16 -6.08 1.22 -22.80
C LEU A 16 -7.20 1.70 -23.72
N ARG A 17 -6.90 2.58 -24.69
CA ARG A 17 -7.85 3.12 -25.67
C ARG A 17 -9.15 3.64 -25.04
N LEU A 18 -9.02 4.26 -23.87
CA LEU A 18 -10.14 4.83 -23.13
C LEU A 18 -10.36 6.29 -23.51
N PRO A 19 -11.59 6.81 -23.41
CA PRO A 19 -11.84 8.26 -23.49
C PRO A 19 -11.10 9.00 -22.38
N ASP A 20 -10.77 10.27 -22.61
CA ASP A 20 -10.01 11.12 -21.67
C ASP A 20 -10.64 11.14 -20.26
N GLU A 21 -11.98 11.21 -20.16
CA GLU A 21 -12.70 11.16 -18.89
C GLU A 21 -12.41 9.87 -18.10
N LYS A 22 -12.30 8.74 -18.81
CA LYS A 22 -12.01 7.43 -18.20
C LYS A 22 -10.52 7.26 -17.91
N MET A 23 -9.66 7.91 -18.70
CA MET A 23 -8.24 7.97 -18.38
C MET A 23 -7.96 8.77 -17.11
N ALA A 24 -8.70 9.86 -16.87
CA ALA A 24 -8.63 10.60 -15.61
C ALA A 24 -9.01 9.72 -14.40
N ASP A 25 -10.10 8.95 -14.51
CA ASP A 25 -10.51 7.99 -13.48
C ASP A 25 -9.39 6.95 -13.17
N VAL A 26 -8.70 6.47 -14.21
CA VAL A 26 -7.58 5.52 -14.08
C VAL A 26 -6.38 6.17 -13.41
N ALA A 27 -6.03 7.41 -13.78
CA ALA A 27 -4.93 8.16 -13.17
C ALA A 27 -5.16 8.34 -11.67
N ILE A 28 -6.36 8.79 -11.27
CA ILE A 28 -6.75 8.94 -9.85
C ILE A 28 -6.62 7.62 -9.10
N PHE A 29 -7.05 6.51 -9.71
CA PHE A 29 -6.90 5.19 -9.08
C PHE A 29 -5.42 4.82 -8.89
N CYS A 30 -4.60 5.05 -9.91
CA CYS A 30 -3.18 4.69 -9.89
C CYS A 30 -2.38 5.53 -8.88
N ASN A 31 -2.61 6.84 -8.81
CA ASN A 31 -1.96 7.74 -7.85
C ASN A 31 -2.32 7.38 -6.40
N ASN A 32 -3.56 6.97 -6.16
CA ASN A 32 -4.01 6.55 -4.83
C ASN A 32 -3.66 5.09 -4.49
N TYR A 33 -3.19 4.31 -5.45
CA TYR A 33 -2.84 2.91 -5.21
C TYR A 33 -1.60 2.83 -4.32
N PRO A 34 -1.63 2.07 -3.22
CA PRO A 34 -0.56 2.13 -2.24
C PRO A 34 0.71 1.42 -2.74
N ASN A 35 1.83 2.13 -2.67
CA ASN A 35 3.18 1.58 -2.70
C ASN A 35 3.80 1.76 -1.32
N VAL A 36 4.01 0.67 -0.59
CA VAL A 36 4.45 0.70 0.82
C VAL A 36 5.60 -0.28 1.01
N ASP A 37 6.73 0.24 1.44
CA ASP A 37 7.86 -0.54 1.90
C ASP A 37 7.71 -0.90 3.36
N VAL A 38 8.02 -2.17 3.66
CA VAL A 38 7.95 -2.72 5.01
C VAL A 38 9.35 -3.13 5.44
N THR A 39 9.86 -2.48 6.47
CA THR A 39 11.09 -2.89 7.15
C THR A 39 10.77 -3.31 8.58
N PHE A 40 11.49 -4.29 9.10
CA PHE A 40 11.31 -4.76 10.47
C PHE A 40 12.65 -5.05 11.13
N ASP A 41 12.66 -4.93 12.45
CA ASP A 41 13.81 -5.21 13.28
C ASP A 41 13.35 -5.91 14.58
N VAL A 42 14.06 -6.97 14.97
CA VAL A 42 13.77 -7.71 16.20
C VAL A 42 14.64 -7.14 17.30
N ARG A 43 14.02 -6.59 18.34
CA ARG A 43 14.77 -6.02 19.48
C ARG A 43 15.52 -7.14 20.19
N ASP A 44 16.79 -6.89 20.46
CA ASP A 44 17.69 -7.80 21.18
C ASP A 44 17.69 -9.22 20.61
N ALA A 45 17.71 -9.33 19.27
CA ALA A 45 17.56 -10.60 18.55
C ALA A 45 18.53 -11.70 18.99
N ASP A 46 19.74 -11.33 19.41
CA ASP A 46 20.79 -12.25 19.84
C ASP A 46 20.54 -12.84 21.25
N ASP A 47 19.73 -12.18 22.08
CA ASP A 47 19.42 -12.56 23.47
C ASP A 47 18.05 -13.24 23.63
N VAL A 48 17.35 -13.54 22.52
CA VAL A 48 16.03 -14.19 22.57
C VAL A 48 16.15 -15.67 22.91
N THR A 49 15.50 -16.11 23.99
CA THR A 49 15.41 -17.53 24.35
C THR A 49 13.97 -18.06 24.29
N ALA A 50 13.84 -19.39 24.32
CA ALA A 50 12.53 -20.03 24.21
C ALA A 50 11.63 -19.69 25.40
N GLY A 51 10.49 -19.06 25.13
CA GLY A 51 9.53 -18.62 26.14
C GLY A 51 9.60 -17.12 26.46
N ASP A 52 10.61 -16.41 25.94
CA ASP A 52 10.72 -14.97 26.14
C ASP A 52 9.72 -14.17 25.29
N PRO A 53 9.23 -13.03 25.80
CA PRO A 53 8.46 -12.09 25.00
C PRO A 53 9.37 -11.43 23.95
N VAL A 54 9.05 -11.60 22.67
CA VAL A 54 9.79 -10.99 21.56
C VAL A 54 9.11 -9.69 21.13
N GLN A 55 9.89 -8.62 21.03
CA GLN A 55 9.41 -7.34 20.51
C GLN A 55 9.95 -7.09 19.09
N ILE A 56 9.05 -6.84 18.15
CA ILE A 56 9.38 -6.53 16.76
C ILE A 56 8.99 -5.08 16.48
N SER A 57 9.94 -4.29 15.98
CA SER A 57 9.71 -2.96 15.45
C SER A 57 9.42 -3.08 13.96
N VAL A 58 8.29 -2.54 13.50
CA VAL A 58 7.92 -2.53 12.08
C VAL A 58 7.78 -1.09 11.65
N LYS A 59 8.42 -0.74 10.53
CA LYS A 59 8.36 0.57 9.89
C LYS A 59 7.72 0.39 8.52
N LEU A 60 6.69 1.20 8.28
CA LEU A 60 6.01 1.30 6.99
C LEU A 60 6.38 2.65 6.39
N GLU A 61 6.87 2.64 5.16
CA GLU A 61 7.17 3.85 4.40
C GLU A 61 6.34 3.83 3.13
N ARG A 62 5.50 4.84 2.94
CA ARG A 62 4.74 5.00 1.70
C ARG A 62 5.64 5.74 0.72
N GLU A 63 5.93 5.11 -0.41
CA GLU A 63 6.59 5.80 -1.51
C GLU A 63 5.55 6.68 -2.21
N ILE A 64 5.86 7.96 -2.29
CA ILE A 64 5.06 8.95 -2.99
C ILE A 64 5.98 9.75 -3.92
N ASP A 65 5.49 10.04 -5.12
CA ASP A 65 6.18 10.94 -6.05
C ASP A 65 5.64 12.35 -5.82
N GLU A 66 6.30 13.11 -4.93
CA GLU A 66 5.87 14.45 -4.53
C GLU A 66 5.91 15.45 -5.70
N ASP A 67 6.71 15.20 -6.74
CA ASP A 67 6.83 16.09 -7.89
C ASP A 67 5.66 15.94 -8.88
N ASP A 68 5.00 14.78 -8.90
CA ASP A 68 3.87 14.44 -9.78
C ASP A 68 2.49 14.61 -9.10
N MET A 69 2.45 15.01 -7.82
CA MET A 69 1.22 15.19 -7.05
C MET A 69 0.96 16.65 -6.73
N ASP A 70 -0.29 17.09 -6.94
CA ASP A 70 -0.74 18.40 -6.49
C ASP A 70 -1.30 18.38 -5.05
N GLU A 71 -1.70 19.54 -4.55
CA GLU A 71 -2.25 19.68 -3.19
C GLU A 71 -3.56 18.86 -3.01
N GLU A 72 -4.35 18.69 -4.08
CA GLU A 72 -5.58 17.89 -4.04
C GLU A 72 -5.27 16.39 -3.98
N ASP A 73 -4.27 15.92 -4.72
CA ASP A 73 -3.80 14.54 -4.66
C ASP A 73 -3.28 14.19 -3.26
N LEU A 74 -2.49 15.08 -2.64
CA LEU A 74 -1.98 14.92 -1.28
C LEU A 74 -3.11 14.82 -0.23
N GLU A 75 -4.17 15.64 -0.35
CA GLU A 75 -5.32 15.56 0.55
C GLU A 75 -6.12 14.25 0.40
N ARG A 76 -6.11 13.69 -0.82
CA ARG A 76 -6.80 12.45 -1.17
C ARG A 76 -5.98 11.20 -0.87
N LEU A 77 -4.70 11.34 -0.48
CA LEU A 77 -3.88 10.22 -0.06
C LEU A 77 -4.57 9.36 1.00
N GLY A 78 -4.66 8.06 0.68
CA GLY A 78 -5.29 7.05 1.51
C GLY A 78 -6.81 6.98 1.40
N VAL A 79 -7.46 7.77 0.54
CA VAL A 79 -8.85 7.53 0.12
C VAL A 79 -8.86 6.41 -0.91
N VAL A 80 -9.70 5.41 -0.70
CA VAL A 80 -9.79 4.23 -1.57
C VAL A 80 -10.74 4.53 -2.72
N SER A 81 -10.24 4.42 -3.95
CA SER A 81 -11.08 4.46 -5.16
C SER A 81 -11.89 3.16 -5.29
N ALA A 82 -13.11 3.19 -4.75
CA ALA A 82 -14.03 2.04 -4.69
C ALA A 82 -15.45 2.45 -5.11
N PRO A 83 -15.72 2.66 -6.42
CA PRO A 83 -17.00 3.21 -6.91
C PRO A 83 -18.22 2.32 -6.64
N LEU A 84 -18.01 1.02 -6.41
CA LEU A 84 -19.07 0.06 -6.07
C LEU A 84 -19.30 -0.07 -4.55
N PHE A 85 -18.48 0.59 -3.74
CA PHE A 85 -18.63 0.58 -2.29
C PHE A 85 -19.47 1.80 -1.85
N PRO A 86 -20.54 1.61 -1.07
CA PRO A 86 -21.57 2.65 -0.86
C PRO A 86 -21.14 3.81 0.05
N LYS A 87 -19.94 3.76 0.62
CA LYS A 87 -19.43 4.75 1.57
C LYS A 87 -18.02 5.15 1.18
N GLU A 88 -17.59 6.33 1.60
CA GLU A 88 -16.18 6.64 1.56
C GLU A 88 -15.39 5.62 2.40
N LYS A 89 -14.25 5.18 1.88
CA LYS A 89 -13.35 4.26 2.55
C LYS A 89 -11.95 4.85 2.56
N ARG A 90 -11.33 4.86 3.73
CA ARG A 90 -9.88 5.10 3.86
C ARG A 90 -9.12 3.80 3.96
N GLU A 91 -7.88 3.80 3.51
CA GLU A 91 -6.97 2.67 3.64
C GLU A 91 -6.78 2.29 5.12
N GLY A 92 -6.34 1.07 5.36
CA GLY A 92 -6.06 0.57 6.70
C GLY A 92 -5.36 -0.76 6.58
N TRP A 93 -4.32 -0.93 7.38
CA TRP A 93 -3.37 -2.02 7.20
C TRP A 93 -3.37 -2.94 8.40
N TRP A 94 -3.18 -4.23 8.15
CA TRP A 94 -2.96 -5.23 9.19
C TRP A 94 -1.53 -5.73 9.08
N ILE A 95 -0.77 -5.52 10.15
CA ILE A 95 0.54 -6.16 10.33
C ILE A 95 0.28 -7.50 11.02
N VAL A 96 0.60 -8.58 10.30
CA VAL A 96 0.38 -9.95 10.73
C VAL A 96 1.73 -10.63 10.89
N ILE A 97 1.95 -11.22 12.07
CA ILE A 97 3.11 -12.08 12.35
C ILE A 97 2.55 -13.48 12.56
N GLY A 98 3.06 -14.46 11.82
CA GLY A 98 2.59 -15.83 11.89
C GLY A 98 3.60 -16.82 11.30
N ASP A 99 3.39 -18.10 11.58
CA ASP A 99 4.14 -19.20 10.98
C ASP A 99 3.28 -19.90 9.93
N THR A 100 3.73 -19.84 8.67
CA THR A 100 3.03 -20.40 7.52
C THR A 100 3.05 -21.93 7.49
N LYS A 101 4.01 -22.58 8.15
CA LYS A 101 4.11 -24.05 8.19
C LYS A 101 3.08 -24.66 9.12
N THR A 102 2.87 -24.03 10.28
CA THR A 102 1.89 -24.46 11.27
C THR A 102 0.53 -23.78 11.09
N ASN A 103 0.43 -22.82 10.16
CA ASN A 103 -0.74 -21.98 9.94
C ASN A 103 -1.20 -21.29 11.24
N SER A 104 -0.24 -20.77 12.01
CA SER A 104 -0.50 -20.13 13.30
C SER A 104 -0.30 -18.62 13.21
N LEU A 105 -1.23 -17.87 13.79
CA LEU A 105 -1.15 -16.41 13.92
C LEU A 105 -0.59 -16.08 15.31
N LEU A 106 0.54 -15.38 15.34
CA LEU A 106 1.26 -15.04 16.57
C LEU A 106 0.88 -13.63 17.05
N SER A 107 0.72 -12.68 16.13
CA SER A 107 0.34 -11.31 16.46
C SER A 107 -0.36 -10.63 15.29
N LEU A 108 -1.27 -9.71 15.61
CA LEU A 108 -2.04 -8.91 14.66
C LEU A 108 -2.15 -7.48 15.21
N LYS A 109 -1.77 -6.50 14.39
CA LYS A 109 -1.96 -5.08 14.71
C LYS A 109 -2.56 -4.35 13.53
N ARG A 110 -3.63 -3.58 13.78
CA ARG A 110 -4.17 -2.63 12.80
C ARG A 110 -3.46 -1.29 12.91
N VAL A 111 -3.08 -0.73 11.77
CA VAL A 111 -2.53 0.62 11.62
C VAL A 111 -3.33 1.42 10.61
#